data_AF-A0A8S2WQH1-F1
#
_entry.id   AF-A0A8S2WQH1-F1
#
_cell.length_a   1.000
_cell.length_b   1.000
_cell.length_c   1.000
_cell.angle_alpha   90.00
_cell.angle_beta   90.00
_cell.angle_gamma   90.00
#
_symmetry.space_group_name_H-M   'P 1'
#
loop_
_entity.id
_entity.type
_entity.pdbx_description
1 polymer ?
#
loop_
_entity_poly.entity_id
_entity_poly.type
_entity_poly.pdbx_seq_one_letter_code
_entity_poly.pdbx_strand_id
1 'polypeptide(L)'
;YYVQPFDITQKILNNSYPSSDKLLLLNFAPDTDPTGLRAKLWKNVCQNQIYSFATCFYKLPGVDRNSLPSIYERNRQYPLWLSPRGNGIDCHRTWKTLYLDAIPIVWHSTLDPLYADLPIIIINDLNGIARREISSK
;
A
#
# COMPACT_ATOMS: atom_id res chain seq x y z
N TYR A 1 19.02 -3.36 -2.40
CA TYR A 1 18.49 -4.66 -2.84
C TYR A 1 17.03 -4.51 -3.25
N TYR A 2 16.64 -4.96 -4.44
CA TYR A 2 15.21 -5.09 -4.78
C TYR A 2 14.66 -6.27 -3.97
N VAL A 3 13.70 -6.02 -3.08
CA VAL A 3 13.04 -7.09 -2.34
C VAL A 3 12.29 -7.92 -3.35
N GLN A 4 12.72 -9.17 -3.54
CA GLN A 4 12.13 -10.03 -4.54
C GLN A 4 10.70 -10.36 -4.13
N PRO A 5 9.77 -10.53 -5.09
CA PRO A 5 8.40 -10.98 -4.81
C PRO A 5 8.35 -12.19 -3.87
N PHE A 6 9.33 -13.10 -3.97
CA PHE A 6 9.49 -14.25 -3.08
C PHE A 6 9.69 -13.87 -1.60
N ASP A 7 10.51 -12.86 -1.30
CA ASP A 7 10.76 -12.42 0.09
C ASP A 7 9.50 -11.80 0.71
N ILE A 8 8.73 -11.08 -0.11
CA ILE A 8 7.42 -10.54 0.26
C ILE A 8 6.44 -11.68 0.51
N THR A 9 6.40 -12.68 -0.35
CA THR A 9 5.57 -13.88 -0.17
C THR A 9 5.93 -14.60 1.13
N GLN A 10 7.21 -14.82 1.42
CA GLN A 10 7.64 -15.45 2.68
C GLN A 10 7.27 -14.59 3.89
N LYS A 11 7.44 -13.27 3.82
CA LYS A 11 7.00 -12.37 4.91
C LYS A 11 5.48 -12.43 5.13
N ILE A 12 4.70 -12.48 4.05
CA ILE A 12 3.22 -12.60 4.10
C ILE A 12 2.78 -13.99 4.60
N LEU A 13 3.51 -15.05 4.27
CA LEU A 13 3.21 -16.41 4.72
C LEU A 13 3.61 -16.64 6.19
N ASN A 14 4.74 -16.08 6.62
CA ASN A 14 5.28 -16.24 7.97
C ASN A 14 4.55 -15.38 9.00
N ASN A 15 4.16 -14.16 8.63
CA ASN A 15 3.24 -13.37 9.45
C ASN A 15 1.84 -13.90 9.19
N SER A 16 1.17 -14.44 10.20
CA SER A 16 -0.17 -15.05 10.08
C SER A 16 -1.27 -14.02 9.76
N TYR A 17 -1.21 -13.37 8.60
CA TYR A 17 -2.17 -12.35 8.19
C TYR A 17 -3.54 -13.00 7.91
N PRO A 18 -4.65 -12.37 8.37
CA PRO A 18 -5.97 -12.97 8.30
C PRO A 18 -6.55 -12.94 6.88
N SER A 19 -6.80 -14.12 6.30
CA SER A 19 -7.50 -14.36 5.02
C SER A 19 -6.90 -13.72 3.75
N SER A 20 -6.95 -14.44 2.63
CA SER A 20 -6.54 -13.95 1.31
C SER A 20 -7.32 -12.72 0.81
N ASP A 21 -8.43 -12.36 1.48
CA ASP A 21 -9.33 -11.29 1.07
C ASP A 21 -8.92 -9.91 1.61
N LYS A 22 -7.96 -9.86 2.55
CA LYS A 22 -7.44 -8.63 3.16
C LYS A 22 -5.97 -8.38 2.80
N LEU A 23 -5.63 -8.51 1.52
CA LEU A 23 -4.24 -8.43 1.08
C LEU A 23 -3.76 -6.99 0.89
N LEU A 24 -4.54 -6.19 0.15
CA LEU A 24 -4.13 -4.85 -0.29
C LEU A 24 -5.00 -3.76 0.31
N LEU A 25 -4.36 -2.73 0.88
CA LEU A 25 -5.03 -1.58 1.47
C LEU A 25 -4.83 -0.31 0.64
N LEU A 26 -5.94 0.39 0.36
CA LEU A 26 -5.97 1.79 -0.07
C LEU A 26 -6.60 2.64 1.03
N ASN A 27 -5.84 3.54 1.65
CA ASN A 27 -6.34 4.38 2.75
C ASN A 27 -6.04 5.88 2.57
N PHE A 28 -6.28 6.41 1.38
CA PHE A 28 -5.99 7.80 1.02
C PHE A 28 -7.15 8.51 0.35
N ALA A 29 -7.13 9.85 0.45
CA ALA A 29 -8.07 10.69 -0.27
C ALA A 29 -7.62 10.85 -1.74
N PRO A 30 -8.52 10.70 -2.73
CA PRO A 30 -8.19 10.71 -4.16
C PRO A 30 -7.66 12.05 -4.69
N ASP A 31 -7.92 13.14 -3.99
CA ASP A 31 -7.64 14.54 -4.34
C ASP A 31 -6.35 15.09 -3.69
N THR A 32 -5.60 14.24 -2.99
CA THR A 32 -4.39 14.63 -2.25
C THR A 32 -3.09 14.34 -3.01
N ASP A 33 -3.13 14.44 -4.33
CA ASP A 33 -1.97 14.49 -5.22
C ASP A 33 -2.27 15.37 -6.46
N PRO A 34 -1.31 16.20 -6.92
CA PRO A 34 -1.55 17.11 -8.03
C PRO A 34 -1.45 16.44 -9.42
N THR A 35 -1.07 15.16 -9.48
CA THR A 35 -0.92 14.41 -10.74
C THR A 35 -2.18 13.64 -11.14
N GLY A 36 -3.18 13.56 -10.27
CA GLY A 36 -4.38 12.75 -10.47
C GLY A 36 -4.14 11.24 -10.35
N LEU A 37 -2.98 10.81 -9.84
CA LEU A 37 -2.65 9.39 -9.68
C LEU A 37 -3.62 8.73 -8.69
N ARG A 38 -3.84 9.34 -7.52
CA ARG A 38 -4.75 8.81 -6.49
C ARG A 38 -6.19 8.77 -6.98
N ALA A 39 -6.62 9.77 -7.75
CA ALA A 39 -7.94 9.76 -8.39
C ALA A 39 -8.11 8.56 -9.35
N LYS A 40 -7.11 8.31 -10.21
CA LYS A 40 -7.11 7.16 -11.11
C LYS A 40 -7.09 5.83 -10.34
N LEU A 41 -6.28 5.73 -9.29
CA LEU A 41 -6.20 4.55 -8.44
C LEU A 41 -7.52 4.28 -7.73
N TRP A 42 -8.18 5.31 -7.22
CA TRP A 42 -9.46 5.17 -6.56
C TRP A 42 -10.54 4.67 -7.51
N LYS A 43 -10.62 5.26 -8.71
CA LYS A 43 -11.55 4.81 -9.75
C LYS A 43 -11.30 3.35 -10.13
N ASN A 44 -10.06 3.01 -10.43
CA ASN A 44 -9.73 1.68 -10.93
C ASN A 44 -9.81 0.60 -9.84
N VAL A 45 -9.21 0.83 -8.68
CA VAL A 45 -9.11 -0.19 -7.63
C VAL A 45 -10.35 -0.25 -6.76
N CYS A 46 -10.92 0.90 -6.38
CA CYS A 46 -12.02 0.94 -5.41
C CYS A 46 -13.40 0.91 -6.07
N GLN A 47 -13.60 1.67 -7.17
CA GLN A 47 -14.91 1.74 -7.83
C GLN A 47 -15.10 0.61 -8.84
N ASN A 48 -14.12 0.37 -9.71
CA ASN A 48 -14.19 -0.71 -10.70
C ASN A 48 -13.81 -2.08 -10.12
N GLN A 49 -13.31 -2.13 -8.88
CA GLN A 49 -12.93 -3.35 -8.15
C GLN A 49 -12.05 -4.31 -8.96
N ILE A 50 -11.08 -3.79 -9.71
CA ILE A 50 -10.19 -4.62 -10.55
C ILE A 50 -9.37 -5.63 -9.74
N TYR A 51 -9.20 -5.39 -8.44
CA TYR A 51 -8.55 -6.29 -7.50
C TYR A 51 -9.52 -6.65 -6.38
N SER A 52 -10.07 -7.88 -6.43
CA SER A 52 -11.03 -8.37 -5.43
C SER A 52 -10.45 -8.48 -4.01
N PHE A 53 -9.12 -8.50 -3.89
CA PHE A 53 -8.39 -8.55 -2.62
C PHE A 53 -7.97 -7.17 -2.11
N ALA A 54 -8.40 -6.10 -2.77
CA ALA A 54 -8.15 -4.73 -2.33
C ALA A 54 -9.31 -4.25 -1.45
N THR A 55 -8.97 -3.64 -0.32
CA THR A 55 -9.91 -2.93 0.53
C THR A 55 -9.60 -1.44 0.52
N CYS A 56 -10.64 -0.63 0.36
CA CYS A 56 -10.53 0.81 0.28
C CYS A 56 -11.21 1.50 1.46
N PHE A 57 -10.45 2.33 2.17
CA PHE A 57 -10.95 3.23 3.22
C PHE A 57 -10.68 4.67 2.81
N TYR A 58 -11.75 5.45 2.62
CA TYR A 58 -11.60 6.86 2.31
C TYR A 58 -11.01 7.59 3.52
N LYS A 59 -9.91 8.32 3.34
CA LYS A 59 -9.31 9.12 4.41
C LYS A 59 -9.99 10.48 4.47
N LEU A 60 -10.84 10.69 5.46
CA LEU A 60 -11.47 11.99 5.70
C LEU A 60 -10.42 13.04 6.13
N PRO A 61 -10.59 14.31 5.73
CA PRO A 61 -9.82 15.41 6.33
C PRO A 61 -10.20 15.55 7.82
N GLY A 62 -9.22 15.89 8.67
CA GLY A 62 -9.48 16.19 10.08
C GLY A 62 -9.77 14.98 10.99
N VAL A 63 -9.18 13.81 10.73
CA VAL A 63 -9.31 12.62 11.59
C VAL A 63 -8.98 12.94 13.04
N ASP A 64 -9.93 12.68 13.95
CA ASP A 64 -9.72 12.81 15.40
C ASP A 64 -8.53 11.96 15.85
N ARG A 65 -7.59 12.57 16.59
CA ARG A 65 -6.41 11.91 17.13
C ARG A 65 -6.78 10.68 17.98
N ASN A 66 -7.89 10.73 18.71
CA ASN A 66 -8.35 9.61 19.54
C ASN A 66 -8.81 8.40 18.71
N SER A 67 -9.15 8.60 17.43
CA SER A 67 -9.49 7.53 16.50
C SER A 67 -8.28 6.89 15.81
N LEU A 68 -7.09 7.49 15.92
CA LEU A 68 -5.89 6.97 15.26
C LEU A 68 -5.52 5.54 15.69
N PRO A 69 -5.57 5.16 16.99
CA PRO A 69 -5.25 3.79 17.40
C PRO A 69 -6.13 2.76 16.72
N SER A 70 -7.45 2.96 16.68
CA SER A 70 -8.38 2.02 16.04
C SER A 70 -8.22 1.97 14.53
N ILE A 71 -7.84 3.09 13.88
CA ILE A 71 -7.49 3.12 12.47
C ILE A 71 -6.23 2.31 12.20
N TYR A 72 -5.21 2.40 13.06
CA TYR A 72 -3.97 1.64 12.89
C TYR A 72 -4.18 0.15 13.16
N GLU A 73 -4.93 -0.21 14.19
CA GLU A 73 -5.30 -1.61 14.48
C GLU A 73 -6.11 -2.25 13.34
N ARG A 74 -6.96 -1.48 12.66
CA ARG A 74 -7.63 -1.93 11.44
C ARG A 74 -6.65 -2.09 10.28
N ASN A 75 -5.83 -1.07 10.03
CA ASN A 75 -5.00 -1.03 8.83
C ASN A 75 -3.83 -2.03 8.88
N ARG A 76 -3.28 -2.33 10.07
CA ARG A 76 -2.20 -3.32 10.23
C ARG A 76 -2.63 -4.76 9.91
N GLN A 77 -3.93 -5.01 9.76
CA GLN A 77 -4.44 -6.31 9.30
C GLN A 77 -4.13 -6.57 7.83
N TYR A 78 -3.73 -5.53 7.08
CA TYR A 78 -3.39 -5.62 5.66
C TYR A 78 -1.87 -5.58 5.50
N PRO A 79 -1.26 -6.62 4.91
CA PRO A 79 0.19 -6.68 4.75
C PRO A 79 0.73 -5.71 3.69
N LEU A 80 -0.08 -5.37 2.67
CA LEU A 80 0.34 -4.50 1.57
C LEU A 80 -0.47 -3.20 1.57
N TRP A 81 0.18 -2.06 1.49
CA TRP A 81 -0.50 -0.76 1.42
C TRP A 81 -0.07 -0.01 0.16
N LEU A 82 -1.02 0.44 -0.65
CA LEU A 82 -0.69 1.37 -1.72
C LEU A 82 -0.28 2.72 -1.11
N SER A 83 0.95 3.13 -1.42
CA SER A 83 1.55 4.38 -1.00
C SER A 83 2.02 5.21 -2.21
N PRO A 84 1.09 5.63 -3.10
CA PRO A 84 1.42 6.58 -4.15
C PRO A 84 1.84 7.91 -3.52
N ARG A 85 2.64 8.66 -4.27
CA ARG A 85 2.94 10.07 -4.01
C ARG A 85 1.68 10.84 -3.60
N GLY A 86 1.85 11.79 -2.70
CA GLY A 86 0.81 12.74 -2.31
C GLY A 86 1.05 14.08 -2.99
N ASN A 87 0.88 15.16 -2.23
CA ASN A 87 1.30 16.49 -2.68
C ASN A 87 2.81 16.55 -2.96
N GLY A 88 3.61 15.78 -2.22
CA GLY A 88 5.03 15.53 -2.49
C GLY A 88 5.30 14.13 -3.03
N ILE A 89 6.51 13.94 -3.56
CA ILE A 89 7.02 12.61 -3.97
C ILE A 89 7.24 11.69 -2.75
N ASP A 90 7.64 12.24 -1.60
CA ASP A 90 7.65 11.55 -0.31
C ASP A 90 6.25 11.57 0.32
N CYS A 91 5.85 10.45 0.92
CA CYS A 91 4.55 10.30 1.56
C CYS A 91 4.69 9.70 2.96
N HIS A 92 4.14 10.39 3.97
CA HIS A 92 4.04 9.87 5.34
C HIS A 92 3.44 8.46 5.46
N ARG A 93 2.63 8.04 4.48
CA ARG A 93 2.05 6.70 4.44
C ARG A 93 3.12 5.62 4.26
N THR A 94 4.14 5.87 3.44
CA THR A 94 5.24 4.92 3.19
C THR A 94 5.91 4.54 4.51
N TRP A 95 6.32 5.55 5.27
CA TRP A 95 6.95 5.37 6.58
C TRP A 95 6.02 4.77 7.63
N LYS A 96 4.75 5.18 7.63
CA LYS A 96 3.74 4.63 8.54
C LYS A 96 3.47 3.15 8.28
N THR A 97 3.44 2.74 7.01
CA THR A 97 3.25 1.35 6.62
C THR A 97 4.39 0.49 7.16
N LEU A 98 5.65 0.94 6.99
CA LEU A 98 6.81 0.26 7.55
C LEU A 98 6.76 0.16 9.08
N TYR A 99 6.40 1.25 9.76
CA TYR A 99 6.28 1.28 11.22
C TYR A 99 5.22 0.29 11.75
N LEU A 100 4.20 -0.02 10.96
CA LEU A 100 3.13 -0.96 11.31
C LEU A 100 3.40 -2.39 10.80
N ASP A 101 4.65 -2.71 10.47
CA ASP A 101 5.10 -4.00 9.92
C ASP A 101 4.29 -4.46 8.70
N ALA A 102 3.97 -3.50 7.82
CA ALA A 102 3.41 -3.75 6.50
C ALA A 102 4.39 -3.27 5.42
N ILE A 103 4.13 -3.65 4.17
CA ILE A 103 4.99 -3.38 3.02
C ILE A 103 4.31 -2.30 2.15
N PRO A 104 4.90 -1.11 2.01
CA PRO A 104 4.35 -0.09 1.13
C PRO A 104 4.66 -0.43 -0.33
N ILE A 105 3.68 -0.18 -1.19
CA ILE A 105 3.81 -0.22 -2.64
C ILE A 105 3.89 1.22 -3.15
N VAL A 106 5.04 1.60 -3.66
CA VAL A 106 5.35 2.96 -4.13
C VAL A 106 5.61 2.97 -5.62
N TRP A 107 5.44 4.14 -6.23
CA TRP A 107 5.80 4.34 -7.63
C TRP A 107 7.27 4.71 -7.74
N HIS A 108 7.93 4.15 -8.75
CA HIS A 108 9.30 4.51 -9.14
C HIS A 108 9.47 6.03 -9.18
N SER A 109 10.53 6.51 -8.54
CA SER A 109 10.85 7.94 -8.50
C SER A 109 12.33 8.16 -8.19
N THR A 110 12.71 9.43 -8.05
CA THR A 110 14.04 9.80 -7.56
C THR A 110 14.30 9.35 -6.11
N LEU A 111 13.29 8.87 -5.38
CA LEU A 111 13.44 8.34 -4.02
C LEU A 111 13.85 6.86 -3.99
N ASP A 112 13.90 6.15 -5.11
CA ASP A 112 14.28 4.74 -5.13
C ASP A 112 15.57 4.41 -4.37
N PRO A 113 16.67 5.20 -4.45
CA PRO A 113 17.87 4.94 -3.67
C PRO A 113 17.63 5.00 -2.15
N LEU A 114 16.69 5.82 -1.68
CA LEU A 114 16.31 5.91 -0.26
C LEU A 114 15.65 4.63 0.24
N TYR A 115 15.07 3.85 -0.66
CA TYR A 115 14.33 2.63 -0.35
C TYR A 115 15.16 1.36 -0.47
N ALA A 116 16.45 1.47 -0.86
CA ALA A 116 17.28 0.35 -1.26
C ALA A 116 17.38 -0.78 -0.22
N ASP A 117 17.28 -0.47 1.07
CA ASP A 117 17.42 -1.43 2.17
C ASP A 117 16.14 -1.56 3.02
N LEU A 118 15.01 -1.10 2.49
CA LEU A 118 13.72 -1.15 3.17
C LEU A 118 12.78 -2.16 2.50
N PRO A 119 11.85 -2.79 3.26
CA PRO A 119 10.87 -3.71 2.70
C PRO A 119 9.78 -2.95 1.95
N ILE A 120 10.10 -2.48 0.75
CA ILE A 120 9.27 -1.65 -0.12
C ILE A 120 9.14 -2.29 -1.49
N ILE A 121 7.93 -2.29 -2.04
CA ILE A 121 7.68 -2.70 -3.41
C ILE A 121 7.66 -1.46 -4.29
N ILE A 122 8.60 -1.36 -5.23
CA ILE A 122 8.66 -0.27 -6.20
C ILE A 122 8.06 -0.75 -7.52
N ILE A 123 7.09 -0.01 -8.04
CA ILE A 123 6.40 -0.31 -9.30
C ILE A 123 6.45 0.86 -10.29
N ASN A 124 6.41 0.57 -11.58
CA ASN A 124 6.21 1.59 -12.62
C ASN A 124 4.72 1.87 -12.84
N ASP A 125 3.89 0.83 -12.76
CA ASP A 125 2.44 0.91 -12.85
C ASP A 125 1.77 -0.21 -12.04
N LEU A 126 0.44 -0.16 -11.95
CA LEU A 126 -0.35 -1.19 -11.26
C LEU A 126 -0.44 -2.52 -12.01
N ASN A 127 -0.12 -2.56 -13.30
CA ASN A 127 -0.42 -3.73 -14.15
C ASN A 127 0.37 -4.98 -13.71
N GLY A 128 1.42 -4.83 -12.91
CA GLY A 128 2.18 -5.94 -12.32
C GLY A 128 1.64 -6.49 -10.99
N ILE A 129 0.64 -5.85 -10.35
CA ILE A 129 0.10 -6.36 -9.08
C ILE A 129 -0.95 -7.45 -9.37
N ALA A 130 -0.51 -8.69 -9.58
CA ALA A 130 -1.38 -9.85 -9.68
C ALA A 130 -1.29 -10.72 -8.41
N ARG A 131 -2.43 -11.30 -7.99
CA ARG A 131 -2.52 -12.20 -6.82
C ARG A 131 -1.51 -13.37 -6.87
N ARG A 132 -1.11 -13.80 -8.08
CA ARG A 132 -0.14 -14.89 -8.30
C ARG A 132 1.31 -14.50 -8.01
N GLU A 133 1.71 -13.25 -8.21
CA GLU A 133 3.11 -12.85 -7.94
C GLU A 133 3.40 -12.67 -6.44
N ILE A 134 2.35 -12.65 -5.62
CA ILE A 134 2.42 -12.45 -4.18
C ILE A 134 2.26 -13.79 -3.43
N SER A 135 1.92 -14.89 -4.13
CA SER A 135 1.57 -16.18 -3.54
C SER A 135 2.33 -17.39 -4.11
N SER A 136 3.38 -17.22 -4.93
CA SER A 136 4.12 -18.37 -5.47
C SER A 136 5.56 -18.01 -5.85
N LYS A 137 6.55 -18.55 -5.14
CA LYS A 137 7.01 -19.94 -5.26
C LYS A 137 7.45 -20.45 -3.89
#